data_AF-A0A7C2E9R2-F1
#
_entry.id   AF-A0A7C2E9R2-F1
#
_cell.length_a   1.000
_cell.length_b   1.000
_cell.length_c   1.000
_cell.angle_alpha   90.00
_cell.angle_beta   90.00
_cell.angle_gamma   90.00
#
_symmetry.space_group_name_H-M   'P 1'
#
loop_
_entity.id
_entity.type
_entity.pdbx_description
1 polymer ?
#
loop_
_entity_poly.entity_id
_entity_poly.type
_entity_poly.pdbx_seq_one_letter_code
_entity_poly.pdbx_strand_id
1 'polypeptide(L)'
;KGVGFSRFVGSGNAANTEISDYLEYLGNDPHTDTIILYIEGLRDGRRFLEVARRITPRKPVIALKAGKGAHGEKAVLSHSGSLAGPFELFRGMMEQAGIIEAETTEELVDLAAAFSSLPVPRGNRVGIMTLGGGWGVAAADAFEKEGLEMAELPPAVIEELDRYLPKFWSRRNPVDIVGNVQRSNHFRVLEKLATCDEVDVVISMGTLLGRDFWLENLFKSSIKPFLSMLRLHPLKIPFFQLSMWRGFRESLRRGGKHAPEGSGGIDPGEARQWTDAALVRLVRRLMKEQGKPVIAVAVNEGEGSASLRTHERGVFTAATPESAVRVAGKLAAYSRFLSNLSSKGTTS
;
A
#
# COMPACT_ATOMS: atom_id res chain seq x y z
N LYS A 1 -8.60 6.37 -5.43
CA LYS A 1 -7.67 6.22 -4.28
C LYS A 1 -7.81 7.33 -3.22
N GLY A 2 -8.93 8.08 -3.15
CA GLY A 2 -9.18 9.06 -2.07
C GLY A 2 -8.21 10.25 -1.99
N VAL A 3 -7.43 10.53 -3.06
CA VAL A 3 -6.48 11.65 -3.13
C VAL A 3 -7.05 12.71 -4.07
N GLY A 4 -7.05 13.96 -3.60
CA GLY A 4 -7.52 15.11 -4.37
C GLY A 4 -6.42 15.75 -5.20
N PHE A 5 -6.81 16.51 -6.22
CA PHE A 5 -5.89 17.33 -7.00
C PHE A 5 -5.95 18.79 -6.53
N SER A 6 -4.79 19.39 -6.26
CA SER A 6 -4.67 20.84 -6.02
C SER A 6 -4.85 21.62 -7.32
N ARG A 7 -4.26 21.10 -8.40
CA ARG A 7 -4.27 21.64 -9.76
C ARG A 7 -4.41 20.50 -10.77
N PHE A 8 -5.06 20.77 -11.88
CA PHE A 8 -5.16 19.85 -13.02
C PHE A 8 -5.02 20.67 -14.31
N VAL A 9 -4.08 20.27 -15.18
CA VAL A 9 -3.75 21.03 -16.39
C VAL A 9 -3.62 20.05 -17.56
N GLY A 10 -4.37 20.33 -18.63
CA GLY A 10 -4.13 19.71 -19.94
C GLY A 10 -3.31 20.66 -20.81
N SER A 11 -2.09 20.29 -21.17
CA SER A 11 -1.22 21.14 -22.02
C SER A 11 -1.65 21.16 -23.49
N GLY A 12 -2.48 20.21 -23.93
CA GLY A 12 -2.84 20.02 -25.33
C GLY A 12 -1.60 19.96 -26.21
N ASN A 13 -1.59 20.75 -27.29
CA ASN A 13 -0.48 20.81 -28.25
C ASN A 13 0.82 21.42 -27.69
N ALA A 14 0.79 22.01 -26.48
CA ALA A 14 1.94 22.70 -25.88
C ALA A 14 2.60 23.71 -26.86
N ALA A 15 1.79 24.49 -27.57
CA ALA A 15 2.29 25.39 -28.61
C ALA A 15 3.09 26.56 -28.03
N ASN A 16 2.63 27.11 -26.90
CA ASN A 16 3.26 28.24 -26.21
C ASN A 16 3.82 27.81 -24.84
N THR A 17 2.94 27.33 -23.95
CA THR A 17 3.33 26.87 -22.61
C THR A 17 3.62 25.37 -22.63
N GLU A 18 4.79 25.00 -22.11
CA GLU A 18 5.31 23.64 -22.12
C GLU A 18 5.27 22.99 -20.73
N ILE A 19 5.52 21.67 -20.68
CA ILE A 19 5.57 20.91 -19.43
C ILE A 19 6.57 21.51 -18.43
N SER A 20 7.70 22.03 -18.93
CA SER A 20 8.72 22.69 -18.10
C SER A 20 8.20 23.93 -17.38
N ASP A 21 7.34 24.73 -18.02
CA ASP A 21 6.73 25.92 -17.41
C ASP A 21 5.76 25.52 -16.28
N TYR A 22 4.92 24.51 -16.53
CA TYR A 22 3.99 24.00 -15.52
C TYR A 22 4.73 23.35 -14.36
N LEU A 23 5.79 22.58 -14.64
CA LEU A 23 6.62 21.98 -13.61
C LEU A 23 7.22 23.07 -12.73
N GLU A 24 7.77 24.14 -13.32
CA GLU A 24 8.31 25.28 -12.59
C GLU A 24 7.26 25.99 -11.72
N TYR A 25 6.06 26.22 -12.26
CA TYR A 25 4.95 26.79 -11.51
C TYR A 25 4.54 25.91 -10.32
N LEU A 26 4.27 24.62 -10.55
CA LEU A 26 3.83 23.67 -9.52
C LEU A 26 4.92 23.42 -8.47
N GLY A 27 6.19 23.46 -8.88
CA GLY A 27 7.35 23.39 -7.99
C GLY A 27 7.37 24.50 -6.93
N ASN A 28 6.78 25.65 -7.24
CA ASN A 28 6.71 26.81 -6.34
C ASN A 28 5.33 27.01 -5.70
N ASP A 29 4.29 26.29 -6.12
CA ASP A 29 2.93 26.39 -5.56
C ASP A 29 2.86 25.79 -4.14
N PRO A 30 2.58 26.57 -3.08
CA PRO A 30 2.52 26.05 -1.71
C PRO A 30 1.38 25.06 -1.46
N HIS A 31 0.42 24.95 -2.39
CA HIS A 31 -0.71 24.00 -2.29
C HIS A 31 -0.46 22.68 -3.03
N THR A 32 0.74 22.48 -3.58
CA THR A 32 1.09 21.27 -4.33
C THR A 32 2.25 20.56 -3.64
N ASP A 33 1.99 19.36 -3.12
CA ASP A 33 2.99 18.54 -2.40
C ASP A 33 3.70 17.54 -3.31
N THR A 34 2.96 16.95 -4.27
CA THR A 34 3.46 15.97 -5.24
C THR A 34 3.00 16.36 -6.64
N ILE A 35 3.88 16.20 -7.64
CA ILE A 35 3.62 16.56 -9.03
C ILE A 35 3.59 15.28 -9.87
N ILE A 36 2.54 15.11 -10.66
CA ILE A 36 2.42 14.00 -11.61
C ILE A 36 2.42 14.50 -13.05
N LEU A 37 3.13 13.80 -13.92
CA LEU A 37 3.29 14.16 -15.33
C LEU A 37 2.94 12.96 -16.22
N TYR A 38 2.11 13.19 -17.24
CA TYR A 38 1.99 12.30 -18.38
C TYR A 38 2.69 12.96 -19.57
N ILE A 39 3.70 12.30 -20.12
CA ILE A 39 4.61 12.91 -21.07
C ILE A 39 4.60 12.10 -22.37
N GLU A 40 4.20 12.75 -23.47
CA GLU A 40 4.28 12.17 -24.82
C GLU A 40 5.62 12.53 -25.47
N GLY A 41 6.05 13.78 -25.34
CA GLY A 41 7.32 14.30 -25.83
C GLY A 41 7.71 15.59 -25.12
N LEU A 42 8.94 16.04 -25.34
CA LEU A 42 9.47 17.33 -24.86
C LEU A 42 10.09 18.06 -26.05
N ARG A 43 9.81 19.36 -26.17
CA ARG A 43 10.47 20.20 -27.18
C ARG A 43 11.87 20.62 -26.71
N ASP A 44 11.98 21.08 -25.47
CA ASP A 44 13.25 21.41 -24.82
C ASP A 44 13.53 20.48 -23.63
N GLY A 45 14.18 19.35 -23.91
CA GLY A 45 14.58 18.38 -22.88
C GLY A 45 15.64 18.89 -21.91
N ARG A 46 16.50 19.84 -22.32
CA ARG A 46 17.54 20.41 -21.44
C ARG A 46 16.89 21.29 -20.38
N ARG A 47 16.01 22.19 -20.80
CA ARG A 47 15.23 23.02 -19.88
C ARG A 47 14.40 22.17 -18.92
N PHE A 48 13.75 21.11 -19.42
CA PHE A 48 12.99 20.20 -18.56
C PHE A 48 13.88 19.55 -17.48
N LEU A 49 15.05 19.04 -17.86
CA LEU A 49 16.01 18.43 -16.92
C LEU A 49 16.48 19.44 -15.85
N GLU A 50 16.82 20.66 -16.25
CA GLU A 50 17.25 21.73 -15.33
C GLU A 50 16.16 22.07 -14.31
N VAL A 51 14.93 22.27 -14.79
CA VAL A 51 13.77 22.57 -13.94
C VAL A 51 13.48 21.41 -13.00
N ALA A 52 13.46 20.17 -13.50
CA ALA A 52 13.19 18.98 -12.71
C ALA A 52 14.24 18.79 -11.60
N ARG A 53 15.54 18.92 -11.91
CA ARG A 53 16.62 18.80 -10.91
C ARG A 53 16.48 19.76 -9.73
N ARG A 54 15.90 20.94 -9.95
CA ARG A 54 15.66 21.95 -8.91
C ARG A 54 14.40 21.67 -8.07
N ILE A 55 13.46 20.91 -8.60
CA ILE A 55 12.13 20.72 -7.98
C ILE A 55 12.04 19.38 -7.28
N THR A 56 12.47 18.31 -7.94
CA THR A 56 12.36 16.94 -7.43
C THR A 56 12.96 16.74 -6.03
N PRO A 57 14.07 17.40 -5.63
CA PRO A 57 14.60 17.28 -4.27
C PRO A 57 13.69 17.87 -3.17
N ARG A 58 12.79 18.78 -3.54
CA ARG A 58 11.88 19.47 -2.61
C ARG A 58 10.46 18.90 -2.66
N LYS A 59 10.02 18.46 -3.84
CA LYS A 59 8.70 17.91 -4.10
C LYS A 59 8.81 16.71 -5.02
N PRO A 60 8.29 15.53 -4.65
CA PRO A 60 8.31 14.37 -5.52
C PRO A 60 7.66 14.67 -6.89
N VAL A 61 8.35 14.30 -7.96
CA VAL A 61 7.85 14.38 -9.34
C VAL A 61 7.74 12.95 -9.86
N ILE A 62 6.53 12.54 -10.23
CA ILE A 62 6.23 11.22 -10.79
C ILE A 62 5.88 11.40 -12.26
N ALA A 63 6.46 10.60 -13.15
CA ALA A 63 6.20 10.72 -14.58
C ALA A 63 5.85 9.36 -15.22
N LEU A 64 4.82 9.38 -16.07
CA LEU A 64 4.51 8.32 -17.01
C LEU A 64 4.88 8.77 -18.43
N LYS A 65 5.91 8.17 -19.00
CA LYS A 65 6.31 8.40 -20.40
C LYS A 65 5.50 7.51 -21.34
N ALA A 66 4.72 8.10 -22.23
CA ALA A 66 4.05 7.39 -23.31
C ALA A 66 5.03 7.08 -24.47
N GLY A 67 4.64 6.15 -25.36
CA GLY A 67 5.43 5.87 -26.57
C GLY A 67 6.82 5.26 -26.32
N LYS A 68 6.95 4.36 -25.34
CA LYS A 68 8.24 3.75 -24.95
C LYS A 68 8.82 2.79 -26.01
N GLY A 69 7.96 2.18 -26.83
CA GLY A 69 8.34 1.23 -27.88
C GLY A 69 7.76 1.60 -29.24
N ALA A 70 8.23 0.94 -30.30
CA ALA A 70 7.96 1.32 -31.70
C ALA A 70 6.47 1.52 -32.03
N HIS A 71 5.57 0.68 -31.51
CA HIS A 71 4.13 0.84 -31.72
C HIS A 71 3.58 2.09 -31.01
N GLY A 72 3.99 2.32 -29.77
CA GLY A 72 3.57 3.49 -29.01
C GLY A 72 4.16 4.79 -29.57
N GLU A 73 5.41 4.76 -30.02
CA GLU A 73 6.07 5.91 -30.66
C GLU A 73 5.32 6.33 -31.92
N LYS A 74 4.97 5.37 -32.80
CA LYS A 74 4.13 5.64 -33.98
C LYS A 74 2.77 6.21 -33.61
N ALA A 75 2.14 5.69 -32.56
CA ALA A 75 0.85 6.18 -32.07
C ALA A 75 0.95 7.63 -31.57
N VAL A 76 1.98 7.94 -30.76
CA VAL A 76 2.26 9.30 -30.28
C VAL A 76 2.54 10.26 -31.43
N LEU A 77 3.35 9.85 -32.41
CA LEU A 77 3.65 10.66 -33.59
C LEU A 77 2.38 10.96 -34.40
N SER A 78 1.51 9.97 -34.57
CA SER A 78 0.24 10.14 -35.30
C SER A 78 -0.77 11.01 -34.54
N HIS A 79 -0.77 10.94 -33.21
CA HIS A 79 -1.72 11.65 -32.35
C HIS A 79 -1.33 13.10 -32.10
N SER A 80 -0.08 13.35 -31.74
CA SER A 80 0.41 14.66 -31.29
C SER A 80 1.29 15.38 -32.31
N GLY A 81 1.77 14.68 -33.34
CA GLY A 81 2.80 15.18 -34.25
C GLY A 81 4.17 15.37 -33.60
N SER A 82 4.34 15.01 -32.32
CA SER A 82 5.62 15.16 -31.62
C SER A 82 6.54 14.00 -31.92
N LEU A 83 7.79 14.31 -32.29
CA LEU A 83 8.85 13.31 -32.41
C LEU A 83 9.30 12.93 -31.00
N ALA A 84 8.98 11.71 -30.56
CA ALA A 84 9.47 11.22 -29.29
C ALA A 84 10.93 10.79 -29.45
N GLY A 85 11.85 11.36 -28.66
CA GLY A 85 13.22 10.85 -28.59
C GLY A 85 13.27 9.43 -28.01
N PRO A 86 14.40 8.71 -28.17
CA PRO A 86 14.56 7.35 -27.65
C PRO A 86 14.21 7.27 -26.15
N PHE A 87 13.41 6.26 -25.78
CA PHE A 87 12.94 6.11 -24.41
C PHE A 87 14.10 6.01 -23.39
N GLU A 88 15.19 5.32 -23.73
CA GLU A 88 16.36 5.18 -22.84
C GLU A 88 17.03 6.52 -22.51
N LEU A 89 17.05 7.48 -23.45
CA LEU A 89 17.54 8.84 -23.16
C LEU A 89 16.60 9.56 -22.20
N PHE A 90 15.30 9.41 -22.40
CA PHE A 90 14.29 9.99 -21.51
C PHE A 90 14.38 9.39 -20.10
N ARG A 91 14.57 8.07 -20.01
CA ARG A 91 14.77 7.35 -18.75
C ARG A 91 16.02 7.84 -18.02
N GLY A 92 17.17 7.91 -18.70
CA GLY A 92 18.39 8.45 -18.10
C GLY A 92 18.24 9.89 -17.62
N MET A 93 17.50 10.73 -18.35
CA MET A 93 17.17 12.09 -17.92
C MET A 93 16.29 12.10 -16.65
N MET A 94 15.25 11.25 -16.58
CA MET A 94 14.40 11.12 -15.39
C MET A 94 15.22 10.67 -14.18
N GLU A 95 16.04 9.64 -14.33
CA GLU A 95 16.92 9.11 -13.27
C GLU A 95 17.88 10.20 -12.74
N GLN A 96 18.50 10.97 -13.64
CA GLN A 96 19.36 12.09 -13.28
C GLN A 96 18.65 13.25 -12.56
N ALA A 97 17.34 13.40 -12.78
CA ALA A 97 16.50 14.40 -12.14
C ALA A 97 15.83 13.89 -10.86
N GLY A 98 15.99 12.60 -10.52
CA GLY A 98 15.28 11.94 -9.43
C GLY A 98 13.78 11.76 -9.68
N ILE A 99 13.32 11.92 -10.93
CA ILE A 99 11.91 11.73 -11.28
C ILE A 99 11.56 10.26 -11.09
N ILE A 100 10.45 10.01 -10.39
CA ILE A 100 9.94 8.68 -10.13
C ILE A 100 9.16 8.21 -11.36
N GLU A 101 9.68 7.22 -12.08
CA GLU A 101 8.99 6.67 -13.24
C GLU A 101 7.84 5.75 -12.82
N ALA A 102 6.66 5.98 -13.41
CA ALA A 102 5.54 5.03 -13.44
C ALA A 102 5.53 4.26 -14.77
N GLU A 103 5.25 2.95 -14.72
CA GLU A 103 5.16 2.10 -15.92
C GLU A 103 3.76 2.10 -16.53
N THR A 104 2.73 2.25 -15.70
CA THR A 104 1.32 2.23 -16.10
C THR A 104 0.55 3.41 -15.53
N THR A 105 -0.64 3.68 -16.07
CA THR A 105 -1.57 4.68 -15.51
C THR A 105 -2.06 4.31 -14.12
N GLU A 106 -2.25 3.02 -13.85
CA GLU A 106 -2.59 2.51 -12.53
C GLU A 106 -1.45 2.79 -11.53
N GLU A 107 -0.22 2.48 -11.90
CA GLU A 107 0.95 2.78 -11.07
C GLU A 107 1.12 4.29 -10.85
N LEU A 108 0.87 5.12 -11.86
CA LEU A 108 0.92 6.58 -11.73
C LEU A 108 -0.03 7.07 -10.62
N VAL A 109 -1.25 6.53 -10.58
CA VAL A 109 -2.25 6.90 -9.56
C VAL A 109 -1.88 6.35 -8.18
N ASP A 110 -1.37 5.12 -8.10
CA ASP A 110 -0.91 4.53 -6.83
C ASP A 110 0.28 5.30 -6.25
N LEU A 111 1.27 5.64 -7.06
CA LEU A 111 2.42 6.44 -6.64
C LEU A 111 2.00 7.86 -6.25
N ALA A 112 1.08 8.48 -7.00
CA ALA A 112 0.55 9.80 -6.63
C ALA A 112 -0.07 9.76 -5.22
N ALA A 113 -0.86 8.73 -4.94
CA ALA A 113 -1.49 8.57 -3.64
C ALA A 113 -0.49 8.24 -2.53
N ALA A 114 0.50 7.39 -2.82
CA ALA A 114 1.54 7.02 -1.88
C ALA A 114 2.42 8.22 -1.48
N PHE A 115 3.00 8.93 -2.46
CA PHE A 115 3.87 10.08 -2.20
C PHE A 115 3.15 11.27 -1.56
N SER A 116 1.82 11.35 -1.72
CA SER A 116 1.01 12.37 -1.05
C SER A 116 0.61 12.02 0.39
N SER A 117 0.78 10.77 0.84
CA SER A 117 0.24 10.32 2.14
C SER A 117 1.21 9.52 3.01
N LEU A 118 2.30 9.03 2.45
CA LEU A 118 3.31 8.24 3.16
C LEU A 118 4.58 9.06 3.38
N PRO A 119 5.24 8.93 4.55
CA PRO A 119 6.55 9.50 4.75
C PRO A 119 7.59 8.76 3.89
N VAL A 120 8.65 9.48 3.49
CA VAL A 120 9.80 8.88 2.80
C VAL A 120 10.62 8.08 3.82
N PRO A 121 10.90 6.79 3.57
CA PRO A 121 11.63 5.94 4.51
C PRO A 121 13.10 6.33 4.58
N ARG A 122 13.78 5.94 5.66
CA ARG A 122 15.23 6.16 5.83
C ARG A 122 16.10 5.14 5.07
N GLY A 123 15.51 4.04 4.64
CA GLY A 123 16.19 2.94 3.98
C GLY A 123 15.23 2.03 3.22
N ASN A 124 15.72 0.84 2.87
CA ASN A 124 15.04 -0.14 2.03
C ASN A 124 14.71 -1.45 2.79
N ARG A 125 14.89 -1.51 4.11
CA ARG A 125 14.60 -2.70 4.91
C ARG A 125 13.11 -2.75 5.26
N VAL A 126 12.42 -3.79 4.82
CA VAL A 126 10.96 -3.90 4.93
C VAL A 126 10.60 -4.96 5.96
N GLY A 127 9.76 -4.60 6.93
CA GLY A 127 9.10 -5.52 7.85
C GLY A 127 7.72 -5.91 7.32
N ILE A 128 7.44 -7.21 7.21
CA ILE A 128 6.16 -7.70 6.72
C ILE A 128 5.35 -8.33 7.86
N MET A 129 4.09 -7.94 7.98
CA MET A 129 3.06 -8.69 8.71
C MET A 129 2.08 -9.32 7.72
N THR A 130 1.74 -10.61 7.90
CA THR A 130 0.76 -11.29 7.07
C THR A 130 -0.15 -12.24 7.86
N LEU A 131 -1.42 -12.34 7.47
CA LEU A 131 -2.37 -13.34 8.00
C LEU A 131 -2.13 -14.77 7.49
N GLY A 132 -1.42 -14.91 6.37
CA GLY A 132 -1.09 -16.21 5.80
C GLY A 132 0.11 -16.13 4.85
N GLY A 133 0.95 -17.15 4.90
CA GLY A 133 2.25 -17.19 4.23
C GLY A 133 2.25 -16.92 2.72
N GLY A 134 1.19 -17.28 1.98
CA GLY A 134 1.15 -17.12 0.52
C GLY A 134 1.32 -15.67 0.04
N TRP A 135 0.72 -14.71 0.75
CA TRP A 135 0.87 -13.28 0.46
C TRP A 135 2.27 -12.77 0.82
N GLY A 136 2.87 -13.34 1.88
CA GLY A 136 4.24 -13.07 2.27
C GLY A 136 5.26 -13.48 1.20
N VAL A 137 5.04 -14.64 0.57
CA VAL A 137 5.88 -15.13 -0.55
C VAL A 137 5.76 -14.22 -1.76
N ALA A 138 4.54 -13.90 -2.20
CA ALA A 138 4.32 -13.01 -3.33
C ALA A 138 4.95 -11.61 -3.13
N ALA A 139 4.90 -11.09 -1.90
CA ALA A 139 5.62 -9.86 -1.57
C ALA A 139 7.14 -10.06 -1.67
N ALA A 140 7.68 -11.11 -1.03
CA ALA A 140 9.12 -11.36 -1.00
C ALA A 140 9.73 -11.53 -2.40
N ASP A 141 9.04 -12.22 -3.31
CA ASP A 141 9.51 -12.41 -4.70
C ASP A 141 9.63 -11.09 -5.46
N ALA A 142 8.84 -10.07 -5.10
CA ALA A 142 8.88 -8.75 -5.72
C ALA A 142 10.01 -7.85 -5.19
N PHE A 143 10.68 -8.19 -4.09
CA PHE A 143 11.68 -7.32 -3.44
C PHE A 143 12.91 -7.07 -4.31
N GLU A 144 13.41 -8.13 -4.95
CA GLU A 144 14.64 -8.06 -5.75
C GLU A 144 14.51 -7.06 -6.90
N LYS A 145 13.36 -7.07 -7.59
CA LYS A 145 13.06 -6.13 -8.68
C LYS A 145 13.08 -4.67 -8.21
N GLU A 146 12.66 -4.43 -6.97
CA GLU A 146 12.49 -3.09 -6.41
C GLU A 146 13.67 -2.64 -5.53
N GLY A 147 14.73 -3.48 -5.41
CA GLY A 147 15.92 -3.18 -4.62
C GLY A 147 15.64 -3.04 -3.12
N LEU A 148 14.66 -3.79 -2.62
CA LEU A 148 14.28 -3.84 -1.20
C LEU A 148 14.95 -5.02 -0.50
N GLU A 149 15.13 -4.88 0.80
CA GLU A 149 15.69 -5.92 1.67
C GLU A 149 14.66 -6.34 2.70
N MET A 150 14.64 -7.63 3.03
CA MET A 150 13.83 -8.11 4.14
C MET A 150 14.53 -7.77 5.45
N ALA A 151 13.86 -7.01 6.31
CA ALA A 151 14.42 -6.65 7.61
C ALA A 151 14.67 -7.91 8.46
N GLU A 152 15.87 -8.03 9.01
CA GLU A 152 16.20 -9.03 10.01
C GLU A 152 15.65 -8.59 11.37
N LEU A 153 14.83 -9.43 12.00
CA LEU A 153 14.20 -9.08 13.27
C LEU A 153 15.16 -9.36 14.43
N PRO A 154 15.45 -8.37 15.29
CA PRO A 154 16.31 -8.59 16.46
C PRO A 154 15.73 -9.66 17.41
N PRO A 155 16.59 -10.38 18.16
CA PRO A 155 16.14 -11.35 19.15
C PRO A 155 15.11 -10.78 20.14
N ALA A 156 15.29 -9.54 20.59
CA ALA A 156 14.34 -8.86 21.49
C ALA A 156 12.94 -8.68 20.87
N VAL A 157 12.86 -8.44 19.55
CA VAL A 157 11.58 -8.35 18.84
C VAL A 157 10.93 -9.74 18.72
N ILE A 158 11.73 -10.77 18.41
CA ILE A 158 11.26 -12.15 18.34
C ILE A 158 10.73 -12.63 19.70
N GLU A 159 11.47 -12.37 20.79
CA GLU A 159 11.07 -12.72 22.16
C GLU A 159 9.78 -12.03 22.60
N GLU A 160 9.58 -10.77 22.23
CA GLU A 160 8.34 -10.04 22.50
C GLU A 160 7.16 -10.65 21.73
N LEU A 161 7.36 -10.96 20.45
CA LEU A 161 6.35 -11.58 19.58
C LEU A 161 5.97 -12.99 20.08
N ASP A 162 6.94 -13.76 20.60
CA ASP A 162 6.74 -15.10 21.15
C ASP A 162 5.76 -15.14 22.35
N ARG A 163 5.53 -14.02 23.03
CA ARG A 163 4.60 -13.95 24.18
C ARG A 163 3.13 -14.06 23.78
N TYR A 164 2.78 -13.71 22.54
CA TYR A 164 1.38 -13.65 22.10
C TYR A 164 1.12 -14.27 20.72
N LEU A 165 2.16 -14.61 19.94
CA LEU A 165 2.01 -15.42 18.74
C LEU A 165 2.04 -16.93 19.04
N PRO A 166 1.40 -17.77 18.22
CA PRO A 166 1.40 -19.22 18.41
C PRO A 166 2.82 -19.79 18.36
N LYS A 167 3.13 -20.82 19.15
CA LYS A 167 4.48 -21.41 19.21
C LYS A 167 5.09 -21.80 17.86
N PHE A 168 4.27 -22.06 16.84
CA PHE A 168 4.69 -22.46 15.49
C PHE A 168 4.81 -21.30 14.48
N TRP A 169 4.72 -20.03 14.91
CA TRP A 169 4.95 -18.90 14.02
C TRP A 169 6.41 -18.85 13.53
N SER A 170 6.64 -18.12 12.44
CA SER A 170 7.85 -18.19 11.62
C SER A 170 9.16 -17.79 12.32
N ARG A 171 9.09 -16.97 13.38
CA ARG A 171 10.25 -16.34 14.07
C ARG A 171 11.21 -15.60 13.14
N ARG A 172 10.67 -15.12 12.02
CA ARG A 172 11.40 -14.37 11.01
C ARG A 172 10.45 -13.40 10.34
N ASN A 173 11.00 -12.56 9.50
CA ASN A 173 10.25 -11.80 8.53
C ASN A 173 9.99 -12.70 7.30
N PRO A 174 8.78 -12.76 6.71
CA PRO A 174 7.51 -12.19 7.17
C PRO A 174 7.00 -12.75 8.50
N VAL A 175 6.42 -11.87 9.33
CA VAL A 175 5.70 -12.23 10.55
C VAL A 175 4.31 -12.75 10.17
N ASP A 176 4.21 -14.08 10.05
CA ASP A 176 2.93 -14.77 9.82
C ASP A 176 2.22 -14.99 11.16
N ILE A 177 1.07 -14.34 11.31
CA ILE A 177 0.22 -14.46 12.52
C ILE A 177 -0.74 -15.65 12.45
N VAL A 178 -0.64 -16.48 11.40
CA VAL A 178 -1.30 -17.78 11.19
C VAL A 178 -2.81 -17.76 11.46
N GLY A 179 -3.49 -16.75 10.93
CA GLY A 179 -4.94 -16.58 11.12
C GLY A 179 -5.39 -16.48 12.58
N ASN A 180 -4.51 -16.17 13.53
CA ASN A 180 -4.84 -16.11 14.94
C ASN A 180 -6.04 -15.18 15.18
N VAL A 181 -7.05 -15.70 15.88
CA VAL A 181 -8.36 -15.05 16.03
C VAL A 181 -8.27 -13.81 16.93
N GLN A 182 -7.25 -13.73 17.78
CA GLN A 182 -7.09 -12.57 18.66
C GLN A 182 -6.54 -11.37 17.87
N ARG A 183 -7.45 -10.55 17.36
CA ARG A 183 -7.15 -9.39 16.50
C ARG A 183 -6.26 -8.35 17.18
N SER A 184 -6.21 -8.32 18.52
CA SER A 184 -5.28 -7.47 19.29
C SER A 184 -3.82 -7.76 18.96
N ASN A 185 -3.48 -8.98 18.55
CA ASN A 185 -2.12 -9.34 18.13
C ASN A 185 -1.70 -8.61 16.86
N HIS A 186 -2.61 -8.32 15.92
CA HIS A 186 -2.27 -7.57 14.70
C HIS A 186 -1.74 -6.17 15.03
N PHE A 187 -2.42 -5.46 15.94
CA PHE A 187 -2.02 -4.11 16.36
C PHE A 187 -0.64 -4.15 17.03
N ARG A 188 -0.38 -5.15 17.87
CA ARG A 188 0.90 -5.33 18.57
C ARG A 188 2.04 -5.68 17.61
N VAL A 189 1.83 -6.59 16.67
CA VAL A 189 2.83 -6.92 15.65
C VAL A 189 3.13 -5.69 14.79
N LEU A 190 2.10 -4.99 14.32
CA LEU A 190 2.25 -3.79 13.50
C LEU A 190 3.03 -2.70 14.24
N GLU A 191 2.67 -2.41 15.49
CA GLU A 191 3.39 -1.48 16.35
C GLU A 191 4.83 -1.92 16.57
N LYS A 192 5.06 -3.22 16.84
CA LYS A 192 6.40 -3.75 17.06
C LYS A 192 7.30 -3.58 15.84
N LEU A 193 6.82 -3.94 14.65
CA LEU A 193 7.53 -3.75 13.39
C LEU A 193 7.80 -2.27 13.12
N ALA A 194 6.83 -1.38 13.34
CA ALA A 194 7.02 0.05 13.13
C ALA A 194 8.05 0.67 14.09
N THR A 195 8.09 0.20 15.35
CA THR A 195 9.07 0.67 16.36
C THR A 195 10.45 0.02 16.24
N CYS A 196 10.63 -0.98 15.38
CA CYS A 196 11.89 -1.70 15.19
C CYS A 196 12.85 -0.88 14.33
N ASP A 197 14.05 -0.55 14.82
CA ASP A 197 15.03 0.29 14.11
C ASP A 197 15.62 -0.39 12.87
N GLU A 198 15.55 -1.73 12.82
CA GLU A 198 15.95 -2.55 11.68
C GLU A 198 14.92 -2.53 10.54
N VAL A 199 13.75 -1.94 10.78
CA VAL A 199 12.65 -1.80 9.81
C VAL A 199 12.50 -0.35 9.39
N ASP A 200 12.62 -0.08 8.09
CA ASP A 200 12.45 1.25 7.48
C ASP A 200 11.05 1.44 6.86
N VAL A 201 10.44 0.36 6.38
CA VAL A 201 9.09 0.32 5.78
C VAL A 201 8.30 -0.84 6.37
N VAL A 202 7.01 -0.65 6.67
CA VAL A 202 6.15 -1.76 7.09
C VAL A 202 5.11 -2.07 6.03
N ILE A 203 5.05 -3.34 5.59
CA ILE A 203 3.96 -3.84 4.72
C ILE A 203 3.03 -4.73 5.54
N SER A 204 1.76 -4.37 5.54
CA SER A 204 0.72 -4.96 6.37
C SER A 204 -0.31 -5.68 5.51
N MET A 205 -0.12 -7.00 5.34
CA MET A 205 -0.98 -7.86 4.52
C MET A 205 -2.04 -8.56 5.37
N GLY A 206 -3.27 -8.61 4.84
CA GLY A 206 -4.40 -9.15 5.60
C GLY A 206 -4.86 -8.25 6.76
N THR A 207 -4.46 -6.97 6.76
CA THR A 207 -4.83 -6.01 7.83
C THR A 207 -6.18 -5.33 7.56
N LEU A 208 -6.95 -5.84 6.60
CA LEU A 208 -8.25 -5.32 6.24
C LEU A 208 -9.27 -6.44 6.44
N LEU A 209 -10.20 -6.35 7.39
CA LEU A 209 -10.84 -5.14 7.91
C LEU A 209 -11.32 -5.34 9.35
N GLY A 210 -11.47 -4.24 10.08
CA GLY A 210 -12.09 -4.19 11.40
C GLY A 210 -13.53 -4.73 11.39
N ARG A 211 -14.16 -4.66 12.58
CA ARG A 211 -15.46 -5.27 12.85
C ARG A 211 -16.50 -5.04 11.74
N ASP A 212 -16.54 -3.85 11.14
CA ASP A 212 -17.64 -3.43 10.27
C ASP A 212 -17.66 -4.18 8.92
N PHE A 213 -16.51 -4.47 8.30
CA PHE A 213 -16.49 -5.34 7.11
C PHE A 213 -16.63 -6.83 7.43
N TRP A 214 -16.12 -7.28 8.58
CA TRP A 214 -16.36 -8.66 9.01
C TRP A 214 -17.85 -8.88 9.25
N LEU A 215 -18.53 -7.91 9.87
CA LEU A 215 -19.98 -7.86 9.98
C LEU A 215 -20.62 -7.80 8.60
N GLU A 216 -20.25 -6.87 7.71
CA GLU A 216 -20.82 -6.78 6.36
C GLU A 216 -20.66 -8.09 5.56
N ASN A 217 -19.51 -8.75 5.65
CA ASN A 217 -19.26 -10.01 4.97
C ASN A 217 -19.97 -11.19 5.64
N LEU A 218 -20.11 -11.25 6.97
CA LEU A 218 -20.99 -12.22 7.61
C LEU A 218 -22.45 -12.00 7.25
N PHE A 219 -22.89 -10.75 7.21
CA PHE A 219 -24.24 -10.41 6.78
C PHE A 219 -24.47 -10.85 5.32
N LYS A 220 -23.51 -10.59 4.43
CA LYS A 220 -23.59 -11.00 3.01
C LYS A 220 -23.46 -12.51 2.79
N SER A 221 -22.56 -13.19 3.50
CA SER A 221 -22.22 -14.60 3.26
C SER A 221 -23.02 -15.59 4.10
N SER A 222 -23.54 -15.17 5.26
CA SER A 222 -24.27 -16.06 6.18
C SER A 222 -25.74 -15.65 6.33
N ILE A 223 -26.03 -14.35 6.48
CA ILE A 223 -27.40 -13.88 6.76
C ILE A 223 -28.22 -13.74 5.48
N LYS A 224 -27.64 -13.27 4.37
CA LYS A 224 -28.34 -13.14 3.09
C LYS A 224 -28.79 -14.50 2.51
N PRO A 225 -27.94 -15.56 2.52
CA PRO A 225 -28.36 -16.91 2.12
C PRO A 225 -29.36 -17.53 3.09
N PHE A 226 -29.25 -17.22 4.39
CA PHE A 226 -30.19 -17.69 5.40
C PHE A 226 -31.56 -17.01 5.27
N LEU A 227 -31.61 -15.70 5.02
CA LEU A 227 -32.84 -14.95 4.74
C LEU A 227 -33.47 -15.38 3.41
N SER A 228 -32.67 -15.67 2.37
CA SER A 228 -33.20 -16.22 1.12
C SER A 228 -33.72 -17.66 1.31
N MET A 229 -33.04 -18.48 2.12
CA MET A 229 -33.50 -19.81 2.50
C MET A 229 -34.81 -19.77 3.32
N LEU A 230 -34.94 -18.83 4.26
CA LEU A 230 -36.18 -18.54 5.01
C LEU A 230 -37.34 -18.15 4.07
N ARG A 231 -37.04 -17.38 3.02
CA ARG A 231 -38.04 -16.90 2.05
C ARG A 231 -38.46 -17.96 1.02
N LEU A 232 -37.56 -18.87 0.64
CA LEU A 232 -37.79 -19.86 -0.43
C LEU A 232 -38.16 -21.26 0.09
N HIS A 233 -37.75 -21.64 1.31
CA HIS A 233 -37.99 -22.98 1.87
C HIS A 233 -38.34 -22.94 3.38
N PRO A 234 -39.52 -22.39 3.76
CA PRO A 234 -39.92 -22.26 5.16
C PRO A 234 -40.04 -23.60 5.91
N LEU A 235 -40.34 -24.70 5.21
CA LEU A 235 -40.44 -26.04 5.82
C LEU A 235 -39.09 -26.68 6.22
N LYS A 236 -37.95 -26.12 5.78
CA LYS A 236 -36.59 -26.63 6.13
C LYS A 236 -36.02 -26.00 7.41
N ILE A 237 -36.68 -24.98 7.96
CA ILE A 237 -36.28 -24.28 9.19
C ILE A 237 -36.14 -25.22 10.40
N PRO A 238 -37.08 -26.17 10.66
CA PRO A 238 -36.97 -27.06 11.81
C PRO A 238 -35.73 -27.96 11.73
N PHE A 239 -35.42 -28.46 10.52
CA PHE A 239 -34.25 -29.33 10.28
C PHE A 239 -32.92 -28.59 10.45
N PHE A 240 -32.85 -27.33 10.01
CA PHE A 240 -31.68 -26.49 10.18
C PHE A 240 -31.46 -26.11 11.66
N GLN A 241 -32.52 -25.80 12.40
CA GLN A 241 -32.40 -25.55 13.84
C GLN A 241 -31.98 -26.81 14.61
N LEU A 242 -32.52 -27.98 14.26
CA LEU A 242 -32.12 -29.27 14.83
C LEU A 242 -30.65 -29.62 14.54
N SER A 243 -30.14 -29.32 13.34
CA SER A 243 -28.73 -29.56 13.01
C SER A 243 -27.80 -28.59 13.75
N MET A 244 -28.20 -27.33 13.88
CA MET A 244 -27.45 -26.31 14.63
C MET A 244 -27.44 -26.63 16.13
N TRP A 245 -28.57 -27.06 16.70
CA TRP A 245 -28.64 -27.53 18.09
C TRP A 245 -27.81 -28.79 18.32
N ARG A 246 -27.77 -29.72 17.36
CA ARG A 246 -26.88 -30.89 17.42
C ARG A 246 -25.41 -30.48 17.43
N GLY A 247 -24.98 -29.63 16.50
CA GLY A 247 -23.61 -29.13 16.43
C GLY A 247 -23.21 -28.32 17.67
N PHE A 248 -24.12 -27.52 18.22
CA PHE A 248 -23.90 -26.77 19.46
C PHE A 248 -23.80 -27.69 20.69
N ARG A 249 -24.65 -28.72 20.76
CA ARG A 249 -24.61 -29.72 21.85
C ARG A 249 -23.37 -30.62 21.76
N GLU A 250 -22.87 -30.90 20.56
CA GLU A 250 -21.59 -31.59 20.33
C GLU A 250 -20.38 -30.73 20.72
N SER A 251 -20.42 -29.44 20.41
CA SER A 251 -19.41 -28.46 20.83
C SER A 251 -19.31 -28.37 22.36
N LEU A 252 -20.46 -28.34 23.05
CA LEU A 252 -20.51 -28.36 24.52
C LEU A 252 -20.05 -29.70 25.12
N ARG A 253 -20.33 -30.83 24.45
CA ARG A 253 -19.88 -32.18 24.89
C ARG A 253 -18.37 -32.39 24.76
N ARG A 254 -17.71 -31.69 23.84
CA ARG A 254 -16.24 -31.68 23.69
C ARG A 254 -15.53 -30.80 24.73
N GLY A 255 -16.29 -30.18 25.64
CA GLY A 255 -15.77 -29.66 26.90
C GLY A 255 -14.80 -28.50 26.75
N GLY A 256 -15.10 -27.50 25.89
CA GLY A 256 -14.43 -26.18 25.92
C GLY A 256 -12.91 -26.18 25.79
N LYS A 257 -12.28 -27.31 25.44
CA LYS A 257 -10.86 -27.38 25.14
C LYS A 257 -10.69 -26.81 23.76
N HIS A 258 -9.89 -25.75 23.67
CA HIS A 258 -9.52 -25.08 22.43
C HIS A 258 -9.23 -26.12 21.34
N ALA A 259 -9.95 -26.01 20.23
CA ALA A 259 -9.61 -26.76 19.04
C ALA A 259 -8.14 -26.44 18.70
N PRO A 260 -7.28 -27.43 18.41
CA PRO A 260 -5.89 -27.19 18.00
C PRO A 260 -5.81 -26.40 16.70
N GLU A 261 -6.92 -26.35 15.96
CA GLU A 261 -7.09 -25.63 14.71
C GLU A 261 -7.79 -24.29 14.99
N GLY A 262 -6.96 -23.26 15.18
CA GLY A 262 -7.12 -21.79 15.10
C GLY A 262 -8.47 -21.11 14.81
N SER A 263 -9.61 -21.69 15.15
CA SER A 263 -10.96 -21.14 14.94
C SER A 263 -11.64 -20.87 16.28
N GLY A 264 -10.93 -20.13 17.15
CA GLY A 264 -11.55 -19.54 18.35
C GLY A 264 -12.62 -18.51 17.97
N GLY A 265 -13.69 -18.41 18.75
CA GLY A 265 -14.73 -17.40 18.55
C GLY A 265 -14.25 -15.97 18.88
N ILE A 266 -15.07 -14.97 18.53
CA ILE A 266 -14.83 -13.56 18.85
C ILE A 266 -15.12 -13.27 20.32
N ASP A 267 -14.18 -12.63 21.02
CA ASP A 267 -14.45 -12.00 22.32
C ASP A 267 -15.29 -10.72 22.12
N PRO A 268 -16.54 -10.66 22.62
CA PRO A 268 -17.40 -9.49 22.50
C PRO A 268 -16.87 -8.25 23.23
N GLY A 269 -16.03 -8.42 24.26
CA GLY A 269 -15.42 -7.33 25.03
C GLY A 269 -14.34 -6.59 24.25
N GLU A 270 -13.57 -7.31 23.44
CA GLU A 270 -12.51 -6.73 22.60
C GLU A 270 -13.07 -6.11 21.29
N ALA A 271 -14.24 -6.55 20.81
CA ALA A 271 -14.89 -6.06 19.59
C ALA A 271 -15.20 -4.54 19.58
N ARG A 272 -15.26 -3.88 20.75
CA ARG A 272 -15.41 -2.42 20.87
C ARG A 272 -14.13 -1.64 20.56
N GLN A 273 -12.96 -2.26 20.72
CA GLN A 273 -11.66 -1.62 20.53
C GLN A 273 -11.16 -1.71 19.08
N TRP A 274 -11.82 -2.52 18.23
CA TRP A 274 -11.34 -2.97 16.93
C TRP A 274 -12.14 -2.43 15.73
N THR A 275 -12.36 -1.11 15.74
CA THR A 275 -12.97 -0.43 14.59
C THR A 275 -11.93 -0.09 13.53
N ASP A 276 -12.33 0.05 12.27
CA ASP A 276 -11.46 0.56 11.20
C ASP A 276 -10.83 1.91 11.60
N ALA A 277 -11.55 2.71 12.39
CA ALA A 277 -11.06 3.97 12.91
C ALA A 277 -9.90 3.80 13.91
N ALA A 278 -9.89 2.74 14.72
CA ALA A 278 -8.80 2.46 15.64
C ALA A 278 -7.52 2.05 14.91
N LEU A 279 -7.64 1.19 13.88
CA LEU A 279 -6.52 0.80 13.03
C LEU A 279 -5.92 2.01 12.30
N VAL A 280 -6.77 2.83 11.68
CA VAL A 280 -6.32 4.07 11.02
C VAL A 280 -5.61 5.00 12.00
N ARG A 281 -6.14 5.19 13.22
CA ARG A 281 -5.49 6.00 14.24
C ARG A 281 -4.12 5.44 14.63
N LEU A 282 -4.00 4.12 14.82
CA LEU A 282 -2.71 3.48 15.10
C LEU A 282 -1.73 3.72 13.96
N VAL A 283 -2.11 3.41 12.72
CA VAL A 283 -1.24 3.56 11.54
C VAL A 283 -0.76 5.00 11.40
N ARG A 284 -1.65 5.98 11.49
CA ARG A 284 -1.29 7.40 11.40
C ARG A 284 -0.38 7.84 12.55
N ARG A 285 -0.64 7.36 13.78
CA ARG A 285 0.23 7.61 14.93
C ARG A 285 1.63 7.06 14.69
N LEU A 286 1.74 5.79 14.29
CA LEU A 286 3.01 5.14 14.02
C LEU A 286 3.79 5.85 12.90
N MET A 287 3.14 6.19 11.78
CA MET A 287 3.81 6.93 10.70
C MET A 287 4.30 8.31 11.19
N LYS A 288 3.52 9.02 12.02
CA LYS A 288 3.88 10.33 12.55
C LYS A 288 5.03 10.26 13.57
N GLU A 289 4.99 9.28 14.48
CA GLU A 289 5.98 9.13 15.56
C GLU A 289 7.29 8.52 15.06
N GLN A 290 7.22 7.54 14.17
CA GLN A 290 8.39 6.79 13.70
C GLN A 290 8.96 7.35 12.39
N GLY A 291 8.18 8.12 11.62
CA GLY A 291 8.57 8.62 10.31
C GLY A 291 8.75 7.52 9.25
N LYS A 292 8.14 6.35 9.48
CA LYS A 292 8.24 5.17 8.60
C LYS A 292 6.92 4.95 7.86
N PRO A 293 6.93 4.67 6.55
CA PRO A 293 5.72 4.36 5.82
C PRO A 293 5.14 3.01 6.25
N VAL A 294 3.82 2.98 6.42
CA VAL A 294 3.05 1.76 6.67
C VAL A 294 2.08 1.56 5.52
N ILE A 295 2.30 0.52 4.72
CA ILE A 295 1.54 0.21 3.51
C ILE A 295 0.64 -0.97 3.81
N ALA A 296 -0.67 -0.76 3.81
CA ALA A 296 -1.64 -1.83 3.97
C ALA A 296 -2.04 -2.43 2.61
N VAL A 297 -2.25 -3.75 2.56
CA VAL A 297 -2.67 -4.45 1.32
C VAL A 297 -4.14 -4.87 1.41
N ALA A 298 -4.93 -4.44 0.43
CA ALA A 298 -6.39 -4.46 0.39
C ALA A 298 -6.93 -5.15 -0.87
N VAL A 299 -7.57 -6.32 -0.73
CA VAL A 299 -8.05 -7.10 -1.88
C VAL A 299 -9.41 -6.65 -2.43
N ASN A 300 -9.98 -5.54 -1.94
CA ASN A 300 -11.33 -5.13 -2.33
C ASN A 300 -11.30 -3.67 -2.81
N GLU A 301 -11.34 -3.49 -4.13
CA GLU A 301 -11.47 -2.19 -4.79
C GLU A 301 -12.90 -2.02 -5.33
N GLY A 302 -13.54 -0.89 -5.06
CA GLY A 302 -14.91 -0.58 -5.47
C GLY A 302 -15.60 0.48 -4.61
N GLU A 303 -16.79 0.95 -5.02
CA GLU A 303 -17.59 1.84 -4.18
C GLU A 303 -18.00 1.15 -2.87
N GLY A 304 -17.79 1.84 -1.74
CA GLY A 304 -18.00 1.28 -0.41
C GLY A 304 -16.94 0.25 0.03
N SER A 305 -15.84 0.11 -0.72
CA SER A 305 -14.78 -0.84 -0.37
C SER A 305 -13.96 -0.41 0.86
N ALA A 306 -13.33 -1.42 1.45
CA ALA A 306 -12.33 -1.29 2.50
C ALA A 306 -11.24 -0.27 2.21
N SER A 307 -10.69 -0.33 0.99
CA SER A 307 -9.59 0.53 0.53
C SER A 307 -10.05 1.98 0.44
N LEU A 308 -11.22 2.24 -0.14
CA LEU A 308 -11.74 3.61 -0.27
C LEU A 308 -11.96 4.26 1.12
N ARG A 309 -12.59 3.55 2.06
CA ARG A 309 -12.81 4.05 3.43
C ARG A 309 -11.51 4.29 4.19
N THR A 310 -10.45 3.54 3.87
CA THR A 310 -9.13 3.68 4.49
C THR A 310 -8.36 4.86 3.90
N HIS A 311 -8.42 5.02 2.57
CA HIS A 311 -7.86 6.17 1.85
C HIS A 311 -8.51 7.49 2.30
N GLU A 312 -9.84 7.56 2.41
CA GLU A 312 -10.56 8.74 2.91
C GLU A 312 -10.12 9.18 4.31
N ARG A 313 -9.56 8.25 5.09
CA ARG A 313 -9.07 8.53 6.45
C ARG A 313 -7.56 8.77 6.51
N GLY A 314 -6.91 8.90 5.35
CA GLY A 314 -5.51 9.27 5.20
C GLY A 314 -4.52 8.12 5.38
N VAL A 315 -4.92 6.89 5.05
CA VAL A 315 -4.01 5.73 5.03
C VAL A 315 -3.99 5.13 3.62
N PHE A 316 -2.80 5.03 3.05
CA PHE A 316 -2.62 4.43 1.74
C PHE A 316 -2.84 2.90 1.80
N THR A 317 -3.55 2.38 0.81
CA THR A 317 -3.70 0.94 0.60
C THR A 317 -3.30 0.55 -0.82
N ALA A 318 -2.50 -0.50 -0.95
CA ALA A 318 -2.17 -1.15 -2.22
C ALA A 318 -3.17 -2.27 -2.51
N ALA A 319 -3.42 -2.55 -3.79
CA ALA A 319 -4.37 -3.59 -4.20
C ALA A 319 -3.80 -5.00 -3.99
N THR A 320 -2.49 -5.15 -4.13
CA THR A 320 -1.77 -6.44 -4.13
C THR A 320 -0.44 -6.35 -3.36
N PRO A 321 0.16 -7.49 -2.97
CA PRO A 321 1.51 -7.50 -2.40
C PRO A 321 2.55 -6.82 -3.28
N GLU A 322 2.51 -7.08 -4.59
CA GLU A 322 3.49 -6.59 -5.56
C GLU A 322 3.37 -5.08 -5.76
N SER A 323 2.15 -4.53 -5.78
CA SER A 323 1.95 -3.08 -5.82
C SER A 323 2.42 -2.41 -4.54
N ALA A 324 2.23 -3.04 -3.37
CA ALA A 324 2.77 -2.53 -2.10
C ALA A 324 4.31 -2.48 -2.11
N VAL A 325 4.94 -3.55 -2.59
CA VAL A 325 6.39 -3.66 -2.72
C VAL A 325 6.93 -2.64 -3.73
N ARG A 326 6.26 -2.46 -4.87
CA ARG A 326 6.62 -1.43 -5.85
C ARG A 326 6.58 -0.03 -5.26
N VAL A 327 5.51 0.32 -4.54
CA VAL A 327 5.41 1.62 -3.86
C VAL A 327 6.53 1.81 -2.84
N ALA A 328 6.81 0.78 -2.02
CA ALA A 328 7.92 0.81 -1.07
C ALA A 328 9.27 1.01 -1.78
N GLY A 329 9.49 0.31 -2.90
CA GLY A 329 10.67 0.43 -3.75
C GLY A 329 10.88 1.84 -4.27
N LYS A 330 9.85 2.45 -4.86
CA LYS A 330 9.92 3.82 -5.38
C LYS A 330 10.18 4.85 -4.27
N LEU A 331 9.56 4.69 -3.09
CA LEU A 331 9.84 5.53 -1.92
C LEU A 331 11.30 5.40 -1.44
N ALA A 332 11.81 4.18 -1.34
CA ALA A 332 13.20 3.92 -0.94
C ALA A 332 14.21 4.44 -1.98
N ALA A 333 13.93 4.28 -3.27
CA ALA A 333 14.74 4.83 -4.36
C ALA A 333 14.78 6.36 -4.31
N TYR A 334 13.65 7.02 -4.06
CA TYR A 334 13.59 8.46 -3.87
C TYR A 334 14.38 8.92 -2.63
N SER A 335 14.29 8.19 -1.52
CA SER A 335 15.11 8.45 -0.32
C SER A 335 16.61 8.38 -0.61
N ARG A 336 17.04 7.37 -1.36
CA ARG A 336 18.43 7.22 -1.81
C ARG A 336 18.88 8.38 -2.69
N PHE A 337 18.02 8.84 -3.60
CA PHE A 337 18.28 10.03 -4.41
C PHE A 337 18.52 11.28 -3.55
N LEU A 338 17.65 11.54 -2.56
CA LEU A 338 17.81 12.68 -1.64
C LEU A 338 19.10 12.59 -0.81
N SER A 339 19.43 11.38 -0.35
CA SER A 339 20.66 11.11 0.42
C SER A 339 21.93 11.38 -0.41
N ASN A 340 21.93 10.97 -1.69
CA ASN A 340 23.04 11.20 -2.62
C ASN A 340 23.25 12.68 -2.97
N LEU A 341 22.20 13.51 -2.92
CA LEU A 341 22.34 14.95 -3.10
C LEU A 341 22.97 15.61 -1.88
N SER A 342 22.55 15.17 -0.68
CA SER A 342 23.08 15.69 0.58
C SER A 342 24.57 15.39 0.73
N SER A 343 25.02 14.17 0.38
CA SER A 343 26.43 13.81 0.44
C SER A 343 27.30 14.65 -0.51
N LYS A 344 26.84 14.92 -1.74
CA LYS A 344 27.55 15.76 -2.72
C LYS A 344 27.66 17.23 -2.31
N GLY A 345 26.68 17.77 -1.58
CA GLY A 345 26.69 19.15 -1.10
C GLY A 345 27.65 19.42 0.07
N THR A 346 28.09 18.37 0.77
CA THR A 346 29.07 18.47 1.87
C THR A 346 30.53 18.47 1.38
N THR A 347 30.75 18.20 0.09
CA THR A 347 32.09 18.07 -0.53
C THR A 347 32.48 19.26 -1.43
N SER A 348 31.74 20.38 -1.37
CA SER A 348 32.00 21.62 -2.13
C SER A 348 32.20 22.81 -1.20
#